data_AF-A0A3D2JQM5-F1
#
_entry.id   AF-A0A3D2JQM5-F1
#
_cell.length_a   1.000
_cell.length_b   1.000
_cell.length_c   1.000
_cell.angle_alpha   90.00
_cell.angle_beta   90.00
_cell.angle_gamma   90.00
#
_symmetry.space_group_name_H-M   'P 1'
#
loop_
_entity.id
_entity.type
_entity.pdbx_description
1 polymer ?
#
loop_
_entity_poly.entity_id
_entity_poly.type
_entity_poly.pdbx_seq_one_letter_code
_entity_poly.pdbx_strand_id
1 'polypeptide(L)'
;LVGKVEAGIPEDDPRNPATIADNVGDNVGDVAGMGADLYESYYGSILATMALGAAAAMGIGSDEAGIRLAIAPMALAGLGIFCSLVGVFVVRAKENASFSELLKGLHKGVYVASFLITALCAGLFWYLFQGLEGTGVSWLGMWLAIVTGLISGLVIAYATEYYTSYEHKPTQGIAEQAQTGSATVIIAGIAEGMKSTWAPLVVIVVAIIASFTFAGGNESFLLGLYGVGIAAVGMLSTLGITLATDAYGPIADNAGGNAEMTGQDPIVRERTDMLDSLGNTTAATGKGFAIGSAALTALALLAAYVSVVQTSLDQKITSDENIALVADSEESVAYLGNGEFIVNHGGEVFGAVLLGSDATQATIDDLEWAGATDATFEWDADENYHTVSFSGEDVTLAPSATAEIKQLLNFYNVTIMNPRVLGGLFLGVMLAFVFCALTMNAVGRAAYQMMYECRRQFGVMKDAFKKNGMSDNEIADPMNWPKEQYEVDGIKYPNYGECVNISTASAQREMVAPAILAISAPIIVGLILGIGGVMGLLVGGLTSGFAVAIYMANAGGAWDNAKKYIEADHFGGKGSDAHKAGVVGDTVGDPFKDTSGPAINILLKLMAVVSLIFGPLFV
;
A
#
# COMPACT_ATOMS: atom_id res chain seq x y z
N LEU A 1 0.79 -20.79 19.91
CA LEU A 1 0.07 -22.10 19.95
C LEU A 1 0.64 -23.11 20.95
N VAL A 2 1.83 -23.67 20.72
CA VAL A 2 2.35 -24.80 21.53
C VAL A 2 2.56 -24.43 23.01
N GLY A 3 3.05 -23.22 23.30
CA GLY A 3 3.16 -22.71 24.68
C GLY A 3 1.79 -22.56 25.37
N LYS A 4 0.98 -21.59 24.93
CA LYS A 4 -0.29 -21.21 25.60
C LYS A 4 -1.39 -22.29 25.53
N VAL A 5 -1.55 -22.97 24.39
CA VAL A 5 -2.71 -23.86 24.16
C VAL A 5 -2.41 -25.32 24.52
N GLU A 6 -1.23 -25.82 24.15
CA GLU A 6 -0.89 -27.23 24.34
C GLU A 6 -0.16 -27.48 25.66
N ALA A 7 0.87 -26.68 25.94
CA ALA A 7 1.63 -26.81 27.18
C ALA A 7 0.90 -26.15 28.34
N GLY A 8 0.30 -24.99 28.17
CA GLY A 8 -0.33 -24.21 29.25
C GLY A 8 0.65 -23.33 30.03
N ILE A 9 1.78 -22.97 29.41
CA ILE A 9 2.73 -21.99 29.98
C ILE A 9 2.35 -20.55 29.57
N PRO A 10 2.83 -19.54 30.30
CA PRO A 10 2.67 -18.13 29.92
C PRO A 10 3.16 -17.82 28.49
N GLU A 11 2.65 -16.72 27.94
CA GLU A 11 3.20 -16.07 26.74
C GLU A 11 4.62 -15.58 27.02
N ASP A 12 5.51 -15.60 26.02
CA ASP A 12 6.93 -15.22 26.17
C ASP A 12 7.74 -15.97 27.23
N ASP A 13 7.23 -17.11 27.71
CA ASP A 13 7.90 -17.86 28.76
C ASP A 13 9.28 -18.39 28.28
N PRO A 14 10.36 -18.21 29.05
CA PRO A 14 11.72 -18.58 28.65
C PRO A 14 11.90 -20.10 28.46
N ARG A 15 10.93 -20.93 28.83
CA ARG A 15 10.96 -22.38 28.58
C ARG A 15 10.58 -22.71 27.14
N ASN A 16 9.83 -21.83 26.46
CA ASN A 16 9.41 -22.03 25.08
C ASN A 16 10.56 -21.67 24.11
N PRO A 17 11.05 -22.62 23.29
CA PRO A 17 12.18 -22.35 22.39
C PRO A 17 11.88 -21.37 21.26
N ALA A 18 10.62 -21.05 20.99
CA ALA A 18 10.25 -20.11 19.93
C ALA A 18 10.25 -18.64 20.37
N THR A 19 10.32 -18.31 21.66
CA THR A 19 10.12 -16.93 22.16
C THR A 19 11.18 -15.95 21.65
N ILE A 20 12.43 -16.38 21.54
CA ILE A 20 13.48 -15.56 20.92
C ILE A 20 13.20 -15.32 19.44
N ALA A 21 12.71 -16.34 18.71
CA ALA A 21 12.37 -16.18 17.30
C ALA A 21 11.17 -15.23 17.10
N ASP A 22 10.24 -15.24 18.07
CA ASP A 22 9.08 -14.35 18.15
C ASP A 22 9.52 -12.89 18.33
N ASN A 23 10.24 -12.59 19.41
CA ASN A 23 10.72 -11.24 19.71
C ASN A 23 11.66 -10.69 18.62
N VAL A 24 12.50 -11.54 18.02
CA VAL A 24 13.30 -11.15 16.84
C VAL A 24 12.39 -10.86 15.64
N GLY A 25 11.31 -11.62 15.48
CA GLY A 25 10.28 -11.43 14.46
C GLY A 25 9.68 -10.04 14.48
N ASP A 26 9.28 -9.52 15.64
CA ASP A 26 8.69 -8.16 15.74
C ASP A 26 9.65 -7.08 15.23
N ASN A 27 10.96 -7.23 15.50
CA ASN A 27 11.96 -6.29 15.02
C ASN A 27 12.20 -6.42 13.50
N VAL A 28 12.20 -7.64 12.97
CA VAL A 28 12.49 -7.92 11.55
C VAL A 28 11.28 -7.62 10.65
N GLY A 29 10.08 -8.01 11.06
CA GLY A 29 8.83 -7.78 10.33
C GLY A 29 8.24 -6.42 10.67
N ASP A 30 7.78 -6.27 11.91
CA ASP A 30 6.91 -5.17 12.32
C ASP A 30 7.64 -3.84 12.48
N VAL A 31 8.97 -3.84 12.56
CA VAL A 31 9.79 -2.61 12.51
C VAL A 31 10.47 -2.44 11.16
N ALA A 32 11.37 -3.36 10.78
CA ALA A 32 12.17 -3.17 9.56
C ALA A 32 11.34 -3.28 8.28
N GLY A 33 10.43 -4.26 8.18
CA GLY A 33 9.52 -4.43 7.06
C GLY A 33 8.52 -3.28 6.95
N MET A 34 7.86 -2.94 8.05
CA MET A 34 6.92 -1.80 8.12
C MET A 34 7.58 -0.47 7.77
N GLY A 35 8.79 -0.21 8.29
CA GLY A 35 9.56 0.99 7.96
C GLY A 35 9.89 1.08 6.46
N ALA A 36 10.21 -0.04 5.82
CA ALA A 36 10.45 -0.09 4.37
C ALA A 36 9.18 0.14 3.55
N ASP A 37 8.03 -0.41 3.95
CA ASP A 37 6.72 -0.18 3.30
C ASP A 37 6.32 1.30 3.35
N LEU A 38 6.41 1.91 4.52
CA LEU A 38 6.05 3.31 4.71
C LEU A 38 7.04 4.25 4.02
N TYR A 39 8.33 3.91 4.00
CA TYR A 39 9.32 4.64 3.19
C TYR A 39 8.94 4.61 1.70
N GLU A 40 8.57 3.44 1.18
CA GLU A 40 8.16 3.28 -0.22
C GLU A 40 6.89 4.06 -0.55
N SER A 41 5.89 4.02 0.34
CA SER A 41 4.67 4.84 0.22
C SER A 41 5.02 6.35 0.16
N TYR A 42 5.95 6.78 0.99
CA TYR A 42 6.34 8.18 1.11
C TYR A 42 7.05 8.70 -0.13
N TYR A 43 8.15 8.05 -0.55
CA TYR A 43 8.88 8.52 -1.73
C TYR A 43 8.10 8.27 -3.02
N GLY A 44 7.34 7.17 -3.10
CA GLY A 44 6.54 6.83 -4.28
C GLY A 44 5.45 7.87 -4.56
N SER A 45 4.75 8.32 -3.53
CA SER A 45 3.74 9.39 -3.68
C SER A 45 4.34 10.73 -4.10
N ILE A 46 5.52 11.08 -3.56
CA ILE A 46 6.25 12.28 -3.97
C ILE A 46 6.66 12.18 -5.44
N LEU A 47 7.35 11.11 -5.86
CA LEU A 47 7.83 10.95 -7.24
C LEU A 47 6.69 10.91 -8.25
N ALA A 48 5.61 10.18 -7.97
CA ALA A 48 4.43 10.13 -8.85
C ALA A 48 3.81 11.52 -9.02
N THR A 49 3.66 12.27 -7.92
CA THR A 49 3.11 13.63 -7.94
C THR A 49 4.03 14.60 -8.69
N MET A 50 5.35 14.46 -8.54
CA MET A 50 6.34 15.24 -9.30
C MET A 50 6.21 15.01 -10.81
N ALA A 51 6.13 13.73 -11.22
CA ALA A 51 5.98 13.35 -12.63
C ALA A 51 4.68 13.93 -13.23
N LEU A 52 3.57 13.87 -12.48
CA LEU A 52 2.32 14.49 -12.89
C LEU A 52 2.39 16.02 -12.95
N GLY A 53 3.13 16.64 -12.04
CA GLY A 53 3.33 18.09 -12.04
C GLY A 53 4.09 18.57 -13.28
N ALA A 54 5.11 17.81 -13.67
CA ALA A 54 5.85 18.05 -14.91
C ALA A 54 4.95 17.82 -16.15
N ALA A 55 4.16 16.73 -16.16
CA ALA A 55 3.23 16.44 -17.26
C ALA A 55 2.13 17.50 -17.41
N ALA A 56 1.53 17.94 -16.29
CA ALA A 56 0.51 18.99 -16.30
C ALA A 56 1.06 20.30 -16.86
N ALA A 57 2.33 20.62 -16.60
CA ALA A 57 2.94 21.85 -17.09
C ALA A 57 3.23 21.86 -18.59
N MET A 58 3.49 20.70 -19.20
CA MET A 58 3.57 20.59 -20.66
C MET A 58 2.24 20.99 -21.30
N GLY A 59 1.10 20.55 -20.73
CA GLY A 59 -0.22 20.95 -21.20
C GLY A 59 -0.55 22.43 -20.95
N ILE A 60 0.03 23.05 -19.92
CA ILE A 60 -0.14 24.48 -19.61
C ILE A 60 0.74 25.37 -20.51
N GLY A 61 1.85 24.85 -21.04
CA GLY A 61 2.82 25.63 -21.82
C GLY A 61 3.64 26.60 -20.95
N SER A 62 3.85 26.29 -19.67
CA SER A 62 4.61 27.14 -18.74
C SER A 62 5.68 26.34 -17.98
N ASP A 63 6.95 26.55 -18.35
CA ASP A 63 8.11 25.97 -17.67
C ASP A 63 8.16 26.35 -16.18
N GLU A 64 7.78 27.60 -15.86
CA GLU A 64 7.73 28.09 -14.49
C GLU A 64 6.68 27.33 -13.65
N ALA A 65 5.50 27.08 -14.22
CA ALA A 65 4.46 26.28 -13.57
C ALA A 65 4.95 24.85 -13.32
N GLY A 66 5.64 24.24 -14.29
CA GLY A 66 6.19 22.88 -14.16
C GLY A 66 7.21 22.73 -13.05
N ILE A 67 8.16 23.64 -12.96
CA ILE A 67 9.15 23.62 -11.88
C ILE A 67 8.46 23.76 -10.51
N ARG A 68 7.49 24.67 -10.38
CA ARG A 68 6.77 24.90 -9.11
C ARG A 68 5.90 23.71 -8.70
N LEU A 69 5.18 23.09 -9.64
CA LEU A 69 4.39 21.87 -9.42
C LEU A 69 5.29 20.67 -9.06
N ALA A 70 6.44 20.52 -9.72
CA ALA A 70 7.38 19.45 -9.40
C ALA A 70 8.03 19.63 -8.01
N ILE A 71 8.32 20.85 -7.56
CA ILE A 71 8.95 21.08 -6.24
C ILE A 71 7.93 20.98 -5.09
N ALA A 72 6.66 21.29 -5.32
CA ALA A 72 5.63 21.35 -4.29
C ALA A 72 5.50 20.08 -3.40
N PRO A 73 5.45 18.84 -3.93
CA PRO A 73 5.38 17.64 -3.07
C PRO A 73 6.63 17.46 -2.19
N MET A 74 7.82 17.80 -2.69
CA MET A 74 9.06 17.76 -1.89
C MET A 74 9.06 18.82 -0.79
N ALA A 75 8.58 20.04 -1.09
CA ALA A 75 8.49 21.11 -0.11
C ALA A 75 7.48 20.76 1.00
N LEU A 76 6.33 20.16 0.62
CA LEU A 76 5.33 19.65 1.57
C LEU A 76 5.91 18.56 2.47
N ALA A 77 6.66 17.61 1.89
CA ALA A 77 7.37 16.56 2.62
C ALA A 77 8.36 17.14 3.65
N GLY A 78 9.19 18.10 3.23
CA GLY A 78 10.15 18.77 4.12
C GLY A 78 9.47 19.52 5.28
N LEU A 79 8.36 20.21 5.01
CA LEU A 79 7.55 20.85 6.04
C LEU A 79 6.92 19.83 7.00
N GLY A 80 6.49 18.69 6.46
CA GLY A 80 5.95 17.56 7.22
C GLY A 80 6.92 16.98 8.26
N ILE A 81 8.21 16.89 7.93
CA ILE A 81 9.26 16.48 8.87
C ILE A 81 9.32 17.46 10.06
N PHE A 82 9.34 18.77 9.78
CA PHE A 82 9.35 19.79 10.82
C PHE A 82 8.11 19.70 11.74
N CYS A 83 6.91 19.59 11.14
CA CYS A 83 5.66 19.43 11.90
C CYS A 83 5.65 18.16 12.75
N SER A 84 6.17 17.06 12.22
CA SER A 84 6.28 15.78 12.93
C SER A 84 7.21 15.88 14.14
N LEU A 85 8.37 16.53 13.99
CA LEU A 85 9.30 16.78 15.11
C LEU A 85 8.63 17.57 16.24
N VAL A 86 7.88 18.63 15.90
CA VAL A 86 7.11 19.38 16.90
C VAL A 86 6.06 18.49 17.57
N GLY A 87 5.35 17.66 16.79
CA GLY A 87 4.38 16.70 17.30
C GLY A 87 4.96 15.73 18.34
N VAL A 88 6.17 15.19 18.08
CA VAL A 88 6.88 14.29 19.00
C VAL A 88 7.12 14.96 20.36
N PHE A 89 7.59 16.21 20.39
CA PHE A 89 7.85 16.93 21.64
C PHE A 89 6.59 17.28 22.46
N VAL A 90 5.40 17.15 21.87
CA VAL A 90 4.12 17.39 22.55
C VAL A 90 3.56 16.16 23.24
N VAL A 91 3.99 14.95 22.83
CA VAL A 91 3.58 13.69 23.45
C VAL A 91 4.07 13.64 24.89
N ARG A 92 3.16 13.41 25.84
CA ARG A 92 3.46 13.29 27.27
C ARG A 92 2.60 12.19 27.90
N ALA A 93 3.22 11.39 28.77
CA ALA A 93 2.53 10.41 29.61
C ALA A 93 2.61 10.82 31.08
N LYS A 94 1.64 10.37 31.88
CA LYS A 94 1.64 10.52 33.34
C LYS A 94 1.90 9.16 33.99
N GLU A 95 2.35 9.18 35.23
CA GLU A 95 2.48 7.95 36.02
C GLU A 95 1.09 7.37 36.32
N ASN A 96 0.93 6.05 36.17
CA ASN A 96 -0.35 5.32 36.27
C ASN A 96 -1.45 5.81 35.31
N ALA A 97 -1.07 6.28 34.12
CA ALA A 97 -2.03 6.63 33.07
C ALA A 97 -2.86 5.41 32.63
N SER A 98 -4.16 5.63 32.46
CA SER A 98 -5.05 4.65 31.84
C SER A 98 -4.78 4.50 30.34
N PHE A 99 -5.23 3.39 29.75
CA PHE A 99 -5.15 3.13 28.30
C PHE A 99 -5.66 4.33 27.47
N SER A 100 -6.85 4.84 27.79
CA SER A 100 -7.44 6.00 27.11
C SER A 100 -6.58 7.27 27.24
N GLU A 101 -5.88 7.47 28.34
CA GLU A 101 -4.98 8.62 28.53
C GLU A 101 -3.70 8.50 27.71
N LEU A 102 -3.14 7.30 27.58
CA LEU A 102 -1.97 7.03 26.74
C LEU A 102 -2.30 7.23 25.25
N LEU A 103 -3.41 6.67 24.79
CA LEU A 103 -3.92 6.84 23.43
C LEU A 103 -4.16 8.32 23.10
N LYS A 104 -4.80 9.06 24.01
CA LYS A 104 -4.97 10.52 23.88
C LYS A 104 -3.63 11.26 23.79
N GLY A 105 -2.60 10.79 24.51
CA GLY A 105 -1.24 11.33 24.44
C GLY A 105 -0.62 11.20 23.05
N LEU A 106 -0.69 10.01 22.46
CA LEU A 106 -0.21 9.73 21.10
C LEU A 106 -1.01 10.53 20.06
N HIS A 107 -2.34 10.48 20.14
CA HIS A 107 -3.26 11.23 19.28
C HIS A 107 -2.99 12.74 19.32
N LYS A 108 -2.70 13.30 20.50
CA LYS A 108 -2.36 14.71 20.62
C LYS A 108 -1.13 15.09 19.78
N GLY A 109 -0.11 14.23 19.75
CA GLY A 109 1.07 14.44 18.91
C GLY A 109 0.71 14.50 17.43
N VAL A 110 -0.07 13.52 16.97
CA VAL A 110 -0.56 13.44 15.58
C VAL A 110 -1.44 14.65 15.24
N TYR A 111 -2.42 15.02 16.06
CA TYR A 111 -3.30 16.15 15.77
C TYR A 111 -2.57 17.49 15.75
N VAL A 112 -1.59 17.69 16.62
CA VAL A 112 -0.77 18.91 16.59
C VAL A 112 0.05 18.97 15.31
N ALA A 113 0.69 17.87 14.91
CA ALA A 113 1.42 17.80 13.64
C ALA A 113 0.49 18.07 12.45
N SER A 114 -0.71 17.43 12.42
CA SER A 114 -1.73 17.61 11.37
C SER A 114 -2.28 19.03 11.30
N PHE A 115 -2.48 19.70 12.45
CA PHE A 115 -2.88 21.10 12.49
C PHE A 115 -1.78 22.03 11.96
N LEU A 116 -0.55 21.81 12.42
CA LEU A 116 0.61 22.62 11.99
C LEU A 116 0.86 22.48 10.49
N ILE A 117 0.85 21.26 9.95
CA ILE A 117 1.06 21.06 8.52
C ILE A 117 -0.05 21.71 7.71
N THR A 118 -1.32 21.60 8.13
CA THR A 118 -2.46 22.25 7.46
C THR A 118 -2.31 23.77 7.43
N ALA A 119 -1.89 24.39 8.54
CA ALA A 119 -1.74 25.85 8.61
C ALA A 119 -0.51 26.35 7.84
N LEU A 120 0.64 25.69 8.02
CA LEU A 120 1.91 26.10 7.40
C LEU A 120 1.94 25.80 5.90
N CYS A 121 1.28 24.71 5.46
CA CYS A 121 1.22 24.39 4.03
C CYS A 121 0.40 25.41 3.25
N ALA A 122 -0.59 26.08 3.86
CA ALA A 122 -1.32 27.17 3.22
C ALA A 122 -0.38 28.32 2.81
N GLY A 123 0.50 28.75 3.72
CA GLY A 123 1.49 29.79 3.44
C GLY A 123 2.54 29.36 2.43
N LEU A 124 3.00 28.10 2.52
CA LEU A 124 3.94 27.52 1.56
C LEU A 124 3.35 27.49 0.14
N PHE A 125 2.11 27.00 -0.01
CA PHE A 125 1.47 26.84 -1.30
C PHE A 125 1.02 28.18 -1.90
N TRP A 126 0.59 29.12 -1.06
CA TRP A 126 0.41 30.51 -1.47
C TRP A 126 1.71 31.09 -2.05
N TYR A 127 2.85 30.89 -1.37
CA TYR A 127 4.14 31.36 -1.86
C TYR A 127 4.61 30.67 -3.14
N LEU A 128 4.40 29.35 -3.26
CA LEU A 128 4.82 28.57 -4.44
C LEU A 128 3.99 28.89 -5.68
N PHE A 129 2.70 29.15 -5.53
CA PHE A 129 1.77 29.27 -6.66
C PHE A 129 1.26 30.70 -6.89
N GLN A 130 1.67 31.69 -6.09
CA GLN A 130 1.41 33.10 -6.40
C GLN A 130 1.92 33.45 -7.81
N GLY A 131 1.11 34.18 -8.58
CA GLY A 131 1.42 34.59 -9.95
C GLY A 131 1.13 33.53 -11.03
N LEU A 132 0.72 32.32 -10.66
CA LEU A 132 0.28 31.28 -11.62
C LEU A 132 -1.24 31.23 -11.81
N GLU A 133 -1.99 32.17 -11.23
CA GLU A 133 -3.47 32.16 -11.26
C GLU A 133 -4.04 32.19 -12.69
N GLY A 134 -3.31 32.76 -13.66
CA GLY A 134 -3.69 32.77 -15.08
C GLY A 134 -3.47 31.45 -15.82
N THR A 135 -2.90 30.43 -15.17
CA THR A 135 -2.56 29.12 -15.77
C THR A 135 -3.52 28.00 -15.35
N GLY A 136 -4.57 28.32 -14.59
CA GLY A 136 -5.47 27.34 -13.98
C GLY A 136 -4.96 26.75 -12.66
N VAL A 137 -3.69 26.98 -12.30
CA VAL A 137 -3.12 26.52 -11.03
C VAL A 137 -3.58 27.41 -9.86
N SER A 138 -4.43 26.87 -9.00
CA SER A 138 -4.93 27.54 -7.81
C SER A 138 -4.23 27.07 -6.54
N TRP A 139 -3.55 27.98 -5.82
CA TRP A 139 -2.92 27.66 -4.53
C TRP A 139 -3.94 27.16 -3.50
N LEU A 140 -5.14 27.74 -3.50
CA LEU A 140 -6.22 27.37 -2.59
C LEU A 140 -6.75 25.98 -2.96
N GLY A 141 -6.88 25.69 -4.24
CA GLY A 141 -7.28 24.38 -4.75
C GLY A 141 -6.30 23.28 -4.33
N MET A 142 -5.00 23.52 -4.53
CA MET A 142 -3.94 22.60 -4.13
C MET A 142 -3.88 22.39 -2.61
N TRP A 143 -4.09 23.46 -1.84
CA TRP A 143 -4.19 23.37 -0.39
C TRP A 143 -5.40 22.53 0.06
N LEU A 144 -6.57 22.74 -0.54
CA LEU A 144 -7.77 21.94 -0.25
C LEU A 144 -7.59 20.46 -0.63
N ALA A 145 -6.84 20.15 -1.70
CA ALA A 145 -6.48 18.78 -2.05
C ALA A 145 -5.61 18.11 -0.95
N ILE A 146 -4.61 18.82 -0.42
CA ILE A 146 -3.78 18.34 0.70
C ILE A 146 -4.62 18.09 1.94
N VAL A 147 -5.49 19.04 2.30
CA VAL A 147 -6.39 18.93 3.46
C VAL A 147 -7.32 17.72 3.31
N THR A 148 -7.82 17.47 2.09
CA THR A 148 -8.64 16.30 1.79
C THR A 148 -7.88 15.00 2.08
N GLY A 149 -6.63 14.89 1.64
CA GLY A 149 -5.77 13.74 1.93
C GLY A 149 -5.51 13.53 3.43
N LEU A 150 -5.16 14.61 4.15
CA LEU A 150 -4.96 14.60 5.60
C LEU A 150 -6.20 14.14 6.37
N ILE A 151 -7.36 14.73 6.08
CA ILE A 151 -8.63 14.36 6.71
C ILE A 151 -8.96 12.90 6.40
N SER A 152 -8.74 12.46 5.16
CA SER A 152 -9.00 11.08 4.75
C SER A 152 -8.16 10.09 5.56
N GLY A 153 -6.87 10.38 5.76
CA GLY A 153 -5.99 9.55 6.61
C GLY A 153 -6.48 9.46 8.06
N LEU A 154 -6.91 10.59 8.63
CA LEU A 154 -7.48 10.61 9.99
C LEU A 154 -8.77 9.81 10.09
N VAL A 155 -9.70 9.96 9.13
CA VAL A 155 -10.96 9.22 9.14
C VAL A 155 -10.72 7.71 8.97
N ILE A 156 -9.77 7.31 8.12
CA ILE A 156 -9.38 5.90 7.98
C ILE A 156 -8.79 5.35 9.28
N ALA A 157 -7.92 6.13 9.96
CA ALA A 157 -7.37 5.74 11.24
C ALA A 157 -8.47 5.55 12.30
N TYR A 158 -9.41 6.50 12.44
CA TYR A 158 -10.54 6.35 13.37
C TYR A 158 -11.46 5.18 13.03
N ALA A 159 -11.76 4.96 11.75
CA ALA A 159 -12.55 3.82 11.32
C ALA A 159 -11.85 2.51 11.67
N THR A 160 -10.54 2.44 11.45
CA THR A 160 -9.71 1.28 11.79
C THR A 160 -9.72 1.02 13.30
N GLU A 161 -9.46 2.04 14.11
CA GLU A 161 -9.53 1.97 15.57
C GLU A 161 -10.88 1.46 16.06
N TYR A 162 -11.99 1.93 15.47
CA TYR A 162 -13.34 1.49 15.83
C TYR A 162 -13.55 -0.03 15.67
N TYR A 163 -12.95 -0.63 14.65
CA TYR A 163 -13.09 -2.06 14.36
C TYR A 163 -12.04 -2.93 15.04
N THR A 164 -10.92 -2.38 15.48
CA THR A 164 -9.81 -3.15 16.07
C THR A 164 -9.69 -2.99 17.57
N SER A 165 -9.94 -1.82 18.14
CA SER A 165 -9.81 -1.58 19.59
C SER A 165 -10.87 -2.32 20.40
N TYR A 166 -10.45 -2.96 21.50
CA TYR A 166 -11.39 -3.60 22.44
C TYR A 166 -12.22 -2.61 23.28
N GLU A 167 -11.98 -1.29 23.18
CA GLU A 167 -12.87 -0.29 23.80
C GLU A 167 -14.22 -0.19 23.04
N HIS A 168 -14.29 -0.77 21.85
CA HIS A 168 -15.45 -0.69 20.97
C HIS A 168 -16.19 -2.02 20.80
N LYS A 169 -17.47 -1.90 20.44
CA LYS A 169 -18.39 -3.02 20.33
C LYS A 169 -17.97 -4.11 19.32
N PRO A 170 -17.38 -3.81 18.13
CA PRO A 170 -17.00 -4.84 17.19
C PRO A 170 -16.05 -5.88 17.79
N THR A 171 -14.93 -5.42 18.38
CA THR A 171 -13.94 -6.30 19.02
C THR A 171 -14.49 -6.98 20.27
N GLN A 172 -15.26 -6.28 21.10
CA GLN A 172 -15.93 -6.88 22.26
C GLN A 172 -16.88 -8.01 21.85
N GLY A 173 -17.59 -7.86 20.73
CA GLY A 173 -18.47 -8.88 20.18
C GLY A 173 -17.73 -10.13 19.69
N ILE A 174 -16.50 -9.98 19.18
CA ILE A 174 -15.63 -11.12 18.84
C ILE A 174 -15.21 -11.84 20.12
N ALA A 175 -14.77 -11.10 21.15
CA ALA A 175 -14.37 -11.67 22.43
C ALA A 175 -15.53 -12.41 23.13
N GLU A 176 -16.76 -11.87 23.06
CA GLU A 176 -17.96 -12.52 23.60
C GLU A 176 -18.21 -13.88 22.92
N GLN A 177 -18.05 -13.96 21.60
CA GLN A 177 -18.21 -15.21 20.85
C GLN A 177 -17.19 -16.29 21.22
N ALA A 178 -16.06 -15.93 21.83
CA ALA A 178 -15.09 -16.90 22.33
C ALA A 178 -15.67 -17.87 23.36
N GLN A 179 -16.73 -17.47 24.08
CA GLN A 179 -17.47 -18.37 24.98
C GLN A 179 -18.12 -19.57 24.27
N THR A 180 -18.33 -19.47 22.95
CA THR A 180 -18.95 -20.52 22.13
C THR A 180 -17.94 -21.36 21.33
N GLY A 181 -16.65 -21.05 21.45
CA GLY A 181 -15.55 -21.82 20.84
C GLY A 181 -14.85 -21.11 19.67
N SER A 182 -13.79 -21.73 19.15
CA SER A 182 -12.91 -21.10 18.14
C SER A 182 -13.61 -20.83 16.80
N ALA A 183 -14.58 -21.66 16.40
CA ALA A 183 -15.24 -21.53 15.09
C ALA A 183 -16.02 -20.21 14.97
N THR A 184 -16.76 -19.82 16.00
CA THR A 184 -17.53 -18.57 16.04
C THR A 184 -16.61 -17.36 16.14
N VAL A 185 -15.49 -17.45 16.88
CA VAL A 185 -14.46 -16.39 16.89
C VAL A 185 -13.92 -16.12 15.48
N ILE A 186 -13.59 -17.17 14.73
CA ILE A 186 -13.10 -17.03 13.35
C ILE A 186 -14.20 -16.44 12.44
N ILE A 187 -15.43 -16.91 12.54
CA ILE A 187 -16.54 -16.37 11.74
C ILE A 187 -16.74 -14.87 12.07
N ALA A 188 -16.70 -14.49 13.35
CA ALA A 188 -16.90 -13.13 13.80
C ALA A 188 -15.79 -12.19 13.28
N GLY A 189 -14.52 -12.55 13.42
CA GLY A 189 -13.42 -11.71 12.96
C GLY A 189 -13.37 -11.56 11.44
N ILE A 190 -13.69 -12.62 10.67
CA ILE A 190 -13.84 -12.51 9.22
C ILE A 190 -14.97 -11.52 8.88
N ALA A 191 -16.12 -11.65 9.54
CA ALA A 191 -17.28 -10.80 9.28
C ALA A 191 -17.01 -9.33 9.64
N GLU A 192 -16.39 -9.05 10.79
CA GLU A 192 -16.03 -7.68 11.20
C GLU A 192 -14.94 -7.08 10.31
N GLY A 193 -13.94 -7.87 9.91
CA GLY A 193 -12.95 -7.45 8.92
C GLY A 193 -13.60 -7.03 7.60
N MET A 194 -14.50 -7.85 7.05
CA MET A 194 -15.20 -7.54 5.80
C MET A 194 -16.09 -6.31 5.94
N LYS A 195 -16.76 -6.13 7.09
CA LYS A 195 -17.52 -4.91 7.36
C LYS A 195 -16.61 -3.70 7.41
N SER A 196 -15.42 -3.80 8.02
CA SER A 196 -14.55 -2.65 8.23
C SER A 196 -14.11 -1.92 6.95
N THR A 197 -14.22 -2.55 5.77
CA THR A 197 -13.74 -1.98 4.51
C THR A 197 -14.62 -0.84 3.96
N TRP A 198 -15.89 -0.75 4.34
CA TRP A 198 -16.82 0.22 3.72
C TRP A 198 -16.38 1.67 3.97
N ALA A 199 -15.94 1.97 5.20
CA ALA A 199 -15.58 3.33 5.58
C ALA A 199 -14.33 3.81 4.84
N PRO A 200 -13.19 3.08 4.84
CA PRO A 200 -12.04 3.47 4.03
C PRO A 200 -12.32 3.56 2.54
N LEU A 201 -13.12 2.65 1.96
CA LEU A 201 -13.49 2.70 0.54
C LEU A 201 -14.26 3.98 0.19
N VAL A 202 -15.28 4.32 0.97
CA VAL A 202 -16.06 5.55 0.76
C VAL A 202 -15.18 6.78 0.93
N VAL A 203 -14.32 6.80 1.95
CA VAL A 203 -13.39 7.91 2.19
C VAL A 203 -12.45 8.11 1.01
N ILE A 204 -11.86 7.05 0.46
CA ILE A 204 -10.98 7.15 -0.71
C ILE A 204 -11.73 7.65 -1.95
N VAL A 205 -12.95 7.18 -2.20
CA VAL A 205 -13.76 7.68 -3.32
C VAL A 205 -14.01 9.18 -3.19
N VAL A 206 -14.42 9.63 -1.99
CA VAL A 206 -14.62 11.05 -1.72
C VAL A 206 -13.32 11.83 -1.85
N ALA A 207 -12.21 11.27 -1.34
CA ALA A 207 -10.90 11.90 -1.41
C ALA A 207 -10.46 12.14 -2.85
N ILE A 208 -10.54 11.11 -3.70
CA ILE A 208 -10.19 11.18 -5.12
C ILE A 208 -11.01 12.26 -5.81
N ILE A 209 -12.34 12.24 -5.68
CA ILE A 209 -13.23 13.19 -6.37
C ILE A 209 -12.98 14.62 -5.87
N ALA A 210 -12.87 14.80 -4.56
CA ALA A 210 -12.68 16.11 -3.96
C ALA A 210 -11.31 16.70 -4.30
N SER A 211 -10.22 15.94 -4.15
CA SER A 211 -8.87 16.42 -4.48
C SER A 211 -8.71 16.69 -5.97
N PHE A 212 -9.29 15.83 -6.82
CA PHE A 212 -9.32 16.04 -8.27
C PHE A 212 -10.05 17.34 -8.64
N THR A 213 -11.23 17.56 -8.05
CA THR A 213 -12.04 18.76 -8.33
C THR A 213 -11.36 20.02 -7.81
N PHE A 214 -10.87 20.03 -6.57
CA PHE A 214 -10.23 21.20 -5.97
C PHE A 214 -8.98 21.63 -6.70
N ALA A 215 -8.21 20.69 -7.25
CA ALA A 215 -7.03 21.00 -8.03
C ALA A 215 -7.33 21.53 -9.44
N GLY A 216 -8.60 21.66 -9.86
CA GLY A 216 -8.96 22.14 -11.20
C GLY A 216 -9.18 21.03 -12.22
N GLY A 217 -9.44 19.80 -11.78
CA GLY A 217 -9.62 18.63 -12.64
C GLY A 217 -10.76 18.72 -13.67
N ASN A 218 -11.73 19.62 -13.45
CA ASN A 218 -12.80 19.89 -14.41
C ASN A 218 -12.30 20.66 -15.65
N GLU A 219 -11.21 21.40 -15.51
CA GLU A 219 -10.59 22.19 -16.58
C GLU A 219 -9.40 21.42 -17.15
N SER A 220 -8.50 20.93 -16.29
CA SER A 220 -7.34 20.13 -16.71
C SER A 220 -7.33 18.78 -15.98
N PHE A 221 -7.51 17.71 -16.75
CA PHE A 221 -7.52 16.35 -16.21
C PHE A 221 -6.21 15.99 -15.50
N LEU A 222 -5.06 16.39 -16.07
CA LEU A 222 -3.73 16.20 -15.47
C LEU A 222 -3.57 16.95 -14.16
N LEU A 223 -4.06 18.19 -14.08
CA LEU A 223 -4.01 18.98 -12.86
C LEU A 223 -4.91 18.37 -11.75
N GLY A 224 -6.05 17.80 -12.14
CA GLY A 224 -6.88 17.01 -11.25
C GLY A 224 -6.17 15.77 -10.70
N LEU A 225 -5.49 15.00 -11.56
CA LEU A 225 -4.70 13.84 -11.14
C LEU A 225 -3.51 14.24 -10.25
N TYR A 226 -2.85 15.36 -10.55
CA TYR A 226 -1.86 15.96 -9.67
C TYR A 226 -2.46 16.30 -8.30
N GLY A 227 -3.70 16.81 -8.26
CA GLY A 227 -4.50 17.00 -7.05
C GLY A 227 -4.66 15.73 -6.20
N VAL A 228 -4.94 14.59 -6.85
CA VAL A 228 -4.98 13.28 -6.17
C VAL A 228 -3.59 12.91 -5.63
N GLY A 229 -2.54 13.09 -6.44
CA GLY A 229 -1.15 12.82 -6.03
C GLY A 229 -0.75 13.64 -4.80
N ILE A 230 -0.97 14.95 -4.83
CA ILE A 230 -0.62 15.83 -3.71
C ILE A 230 -1.49 15.58 -2.47
N ALA A 231 -2.71 15.06 -2.63
CA ALA A 231 -3.51 14.55 -1.52
C ALA A 231 -2.88 13.30 -0.90
N ALA A 232 -2.29 12.39 -1.68
CA ALA A 232 -1.53 11.25 -1.17
C ALA A 232 -0.30 11.70 -0.35
N VAL A 233 0.47 12.66 -0.88
CA VAL A 233 1.60 13.27 -0.16
C VAL A 233 1.12 14.00 1.09
N GLY A 234 -0.03 14.68 1.01
CA GLY A 234 -0.71 15.32 2.12
C GLY A 234 -1.05 14.34 3.23
N MET A 235 -1.66 13.21 2.88
CA MET A 235 -1.93 12.11 3.82
C MET A 235 -0.63 11.73 4.53
N LEU A 236 0.44 11.42 3.80
CA LEU A 236 1.72 11.00 4.38
C LEU A 236 2.60 12.15 4.92
N SER A 237 2.14 13.39 4.92
CA SER A 237 2.97 14.53 5.36
C SER A 237 3.30 14.49 6.86
N THR A 238 2.47 13.79 7.66
CA THR A 238 2.71 13.53 9.08
C THR A 238 3.30 12.14 9.33
N LEU A 239 3.92 11.52 8.31
CA LEU A 239 4.49 10.18 8.43
C LEU A 239 5.49 10.06 9.59
N GLY A 240 6.31 11.08 9.85
CA GLY A 240 7.32 11.01 10.90
C GLY A 240 6.75 10.73 12.30
N ILE A 241 5.63 11.37 12.66
CA ILE A 241 4.98 11.12 13.96
C ILE A 241 4.14 9.85 13.94
N THR A 242 3.44 9.56 12.84
CA THR A 242 2.59 8.37 12.72
C THR A 242 3.41 7.08 12.70
N LEU A 243 4.55 7.07 12.00
CA LEU A 243 5.53 5.99 12.04
C LEU A 243 6.11 5.79 13.44
N ALA A 244 6.37 6.87 14.18
CA ALA A 244 6.84 6.78 15.55
C ALA A 244 5.78 6.14 16.49
N THR A 245 4.49 6.40 16.26
CA THR A 245 3.39 5.76 17.01
C THR A 245 3.14 4.31 16.61
N ASP A 246 3.47 3.94 15.37
CA ASP A 246 3.38 2.56 14.87
C ASP A 246 4.54 1.72 15.43
N ALA A 247 5.78 2.18 15.23
CA ALA A 247 7.00 1.54 15.74
C ALA A 247 7.07 1.44 17.27
N TYR A 248 6.24 2.21 17.99
CA TYR A 248 6.09 2.09 19.44
C TYR A 248 5.56 0.70 19.86
N GLY A 249 4.67 0.08 19.07
CA GLY A 249 4.04 -1.19 19.41
C GLY A 249 5.03 -2.35 19.55
N PRO A 250 5.82 -2.67 18.53
CA PRO A 250 6.83 -3.73 18.59
C PRO A 250 7.87 -3.54 19.71
N ILE A 251 8.19 -2.29 20.05
CA ILE A 251 9.07 -1.97 21.18
C ILE A 251 8.41 -2.34 22.51
N ALA A 252 7.12 -2.05 22.67
CA ALA A 252 6.36 -2.41 23.87
C ALA A 252 6.19 -3.94 24.01
N ASP A 253 5.97 -4.62 22.89
CA ASP A 253 5.86 -6.08 22.84
C ASP A 253 7.17 -6.75 23.29
N ASN A 254 8.30 -6.36 22.69
CA ASN A 254 9.63 -6.83 23.12
C ASN A 254 9.95 -6.48 24.58
N ALA A 255 9.48 -5.34 25.09
CA ALA A 255 9.64 -5.01 26.50
C ALA A 255 8.87 -5.99 27.40
N GLY A 256 7.66 -6.39 26.99
CA GLY A 256 6.88 -7.43 27.66
C GLY A 256 7.55 -8.79 27.61
N GLY A 257 8.05 -9.20 26.44
CA GLY A 257 8.77 -10.46 26.28
C GLY A 257 10.02 -10.53 27.15
N ASN A 258 10.82 -9.46 27.19
CA ASN A 258 11.97 -9.35 28.08
C ASN A 258 11.59 -9.39 29.57
N ALA A 259 10.47 -8.78 29.95
CA ALA A 259 9.99 -8.81 31.33
C ALA A 259 9.65 -10.23 31.79
N GLU A 260 8.96 -11.01 30.95
CA GLU A 260 8.62 -12.41 31.26
C GLU A 260 9.87 -13.31 31.27
N MET A 261 10.72 -13.20 30.24
CA MET A 261 11.94 -14.01 30.11
C MET A 261 12.93 -13.80 31.26
N THR A 262 12.97 -12.60 31.84
CA THR A 262 13.87 -12.28 32.96
C THR A 262 13.21 -12.43 34.33
N GLY A 263 11.93 -12.82 34.40
CA GLY A 263 11.20 -13.04 35.64
C GLY A 263 11.03 -11.77 36.47
N GLN A 264 10.76 -10.63 35.81
CA GLN A 264 10.48 -9.37 36.50
C GLN A 264 9.22 -9.44 37.35
N ASP A 265 9.06 -8.46 38.25
CA ASP A 265 7.85 -8.34 39.06
C ASP A 265 6.59 -8.27 38.16
N PRO A 266 5.46 -8.89 38.57
CA PRO A 266 4.23 -8.95 37.74
C PRO A 266 3.72 -7.59 37.25
N ILE A 267 3.94 -6.53 38.03
CA ILE A 267 3.58 -5.16 37.66
C ILE A 267 4.30 -4.67 36.39
N VAL A 268 5.50 -5.18 36.10
CA VAL A 268 6.24 -4.86 34.87
C VAL A 268 5.49 -5.45 33.67
N ARG A 269 5.09 -6.73 33.75
CA ARG A 269 4.34 -7.41 32.68
C ARG A 269 2.95 -6.80 32.50
N GLU A 270 2.25 -6.49 33.57
CA GLU A 270 0.94 -5.81 33.53
C GLU A 270 1.03 -4.45 32.80
N ARG A 271 2.09 -3.68 33.10
CA ARG A 271 2.32 -2.41 32.41
C ARG A 271 2.65 -2.63 30.94
N THR A 272 3.55 -3.55 30.60
CA THR A 272 3.91 -3.81 29.19
C THR A 272 2.74 -4.37 28.40
N ASP A 273 1.90 -5.24 28.97
CA ASP A 273 0.69 -5.76 28.32
C ASP A 273 -0.28 -4.61 27.94
N MET A 274 -0.38 -3.58 28.78
CA MET A 274 -1.18 -2.37 28.46
C MET A 274 -0.54 -1.53 27.33
N LEU A 275 0.79 -1.42 27.30
CA LEU A 275 1.51 -0.69 26.24
C LEU A 275 1.46 -1.44 24.90
N ASP A 276 1.58 -2.76 24.94
CA ASP A 276 1.48 -3.67 23.79
C ASP A 276 0.09 -3.58 23.15
N SER A 277 -0.98 -3.68 23.94
CA SER A 277 -2.33 -3.50 23.39
C SER A 277 -2.56 -2.12 22.75
N LEU A 278 -1.93 -1.08 23.30
CA LEU A 278 -1.94 0.25 22.69
C LEU A 278 -1.23 0.22 21.33
N GLY A 279 -0.07 -0.46 21.28
CA GLY A 279 0.69 -0.78 20.08
C GLY A 279 -0.11 -1.50 19.01
N ASN A 280 -0.89 -2.52 19.36
CA ASN A 280 -1.68 -3.29 18.40
C ASN A 280 -2.77 -2.43 17.73
N THR A 281 -3.34 -1.50 18.49
CA THR A 281 -4.27 -0.52 17.95
C THR A 281 -3.56 0.50 17.05
N THR A 282 -2.43 1.06 17.47
CA THR A 282 -1.69 2.04 16.66
C THR A 282 -1.11 1.42 15.40
N ALA A 283 -0.63 0.17 15.45
CA ALA A 283 -0.16 -0.59 14.30
C ALA A 283 -1.29 -0.84 13.28
N ALA A 284 -2.50 -1.17 13.74
CA ALA A 284 -3.65 -1.27 12.85
C ALA A 284 -3.96 0.08 12.17
N THR A 285 -3.95 1.18 12.93
CA THR A 285 -4.16 2.51 12.34
C THR A 285 -3.07 2.93 11.36
N GLY A 286 -1.81 2.57 11.64
CA GLY A 286 -0.65 2.81 10.77
C GLY A 286 -0.75 2.02 9.47
N LYS A 287 -1.13 0.74 9.55
CA LYS A 287 -1.46 -0.09 8.37
C LYS A 287 -2.61 0.51 7.56
N GLY A 288 -3.69 0.92 8.21
CA GLY A 288 -4.82 1.59 7.55
C GLY A 288 -4.39 2.86 6.80
N PHE A 289 -3.50 3.65 7.39
CA PHE A 289 -2.93 4.84 6.78
C PHE A 289 -2.02 4.51 5.58
N ALA A 290 -1.14 3.52 5.71
CA ALA A 290 -0.28 3.03 4.63
C ALA A 290 -1.13 2.59 3.42
N ILE A 291 -2.14 1.75 3.67
CA ILE A 291 -3.04 1.21 2.65
C ILE A 291 -3.89 2.34 2.01
N GLY A 292 -4.40 3.28 2.81
CA GLY A 292 -5.12 4.46 2.34
C GLY A 292 -4.29 5.32 1.37
N SER A 293 -3.05 5.61 1.76
CA SER A 293 -2.15 6.44 0.96
C SER A 293 -1.75 5.78 -0.36
N ALA A 294 -1.59 4.46 -0.36
CA ALA A 294 -1.24 3.73 -1.55
C ALA A 294 -2.37 3.69 -2.58
N ALA A 295 -3.64 3.74 -2.16
CA ALA A 295 -4.73 3.83 -3.12
C ALA A 295 -4.68 5.13 -3.94
N LEU A 296 -4.44 6.27 -3.27
CA LEU A 296 -4.26 7.57 -3.93
C LEU A 296 -2.98 7.60 -4.77
N THR A 297 -1.89 7.03 -4.23
CA THR A 297 -0.59 6.96 -4.91
C THR A 297 -0.64 6.08 -6.16
N ALA A 298 -1.33 4.94 -6.11
CA ALA A 298 -1.47 4.03 -7.24
C ALA A 298 -2.25 4.69 -8.40
N LEU A 299 -3.25 5.52 -8.10
CA LEU A 299 -3.94 6.30 -9.14
C LEU A 299 -2.99 7.32 -9.79
N ALA A 300 -2.16 8.00 -8.99
CA ALA A 300 -1.14 8.90 -9.52
C ALA A 300 -0.08 8.17 -10.37
N LEU A 301 0.38 6.99 -9.92
CA LEU A 301 1.33 6.15 -10.66
C LEU A 301 0.73 5.61 -11.97
N LEU A 302 -0.56 5.27 -11.99
CA LEU A 302 -1.26 4.85 -13.20
C LEU A 302 -1.29 5.97 -14.24
N ALA A 303 -1.55 7.21 -13.81
CA ALA A 303 -1.48 8.35 -14.70
C ALA A 303 -0.04 8.63 -15.19
N ALA A 304 0.95 8.54 -14.30
CA ALA A 304 2.36 8.67 -14.66
C ALA A 304 2.79 7.58 -15.67
N TYR A 305 2.25 6.36 -15.57
CA TYR A 305 2.48 5.29 -16.53
C TYR A 305 1.95 5.68 -17.93
N VAL A 306 0.74 6.25 -18.03
CA VAL A 306 0.21 6.74 -19.32
C VAL A 306 1.13 7.82 -19.91
N SER A 307 1.65 8.74 -19.09
CA SER A 307 2.60 9.76 -19.56
C SER A 307 3.91 9.15 -20.07
N VAL A 308 4.45 8.11 -19.41
CA VAL A 308 5.67 7.43 -19.89
C VAL A 308 5.39 6.70 -21.21
N VAL A 309 4.23 6.07 -21.34
CA VAL A 309 3.78 5.44 -22.59
C VAL A 309 3.68 6.47 -23.71
N GLN A 310 3.12 7.65 -23.43
CA GLN A 310 3.06 8.76 -24.38
C GLN A 310 4.44 9.19 -24.86
N THR A 311 5.37 9.46 -23.94
CA THR A 311 6.73 9.88 -24.30
C THR A 311 7.44 8.81 -25.12
N SER A 312 7.24 7.53 -24.80
CA SER A 312 7.85 6.42 -25.54
C SER A 312 7.26 6.27 -26.94
N LEU A 313 5.94 6.47 -27.07
CA LEU A 313 5.24 6.44 -28.36
C LEU A 313 5.71 7.58 -29.27
N ASP A 314 5.80 8.79 -28.73
CA ASP A 314 6.30 9.94 -29.46
C ASP A 314 7.75 9.74 -29.94
N GLN A 315 8.62 9.22 -29.08
CA GLN A 315 10.01 8.89 -29.45
C GLN A 315 10.08 7.82 -30.54
N LYS A 316 9.25 6.78 -30.47
CA LYS A 316 9.16 5.74 -31.49
C LYS A 316 8.75 6.33 -32.83
N ILE A 317 7.68 7.13 -32.87
CA ILE A 317 7.15 7.73 -34.10
C ILE A 317 8.16 8.72 -34.72
N THR A 318 8.72 9.61 -33.91
CA THR A 318 9.63 10.66 -34.38
C THR A 318 11.02 10.16 -34.78
N SER A 319 11.37 8.92 -34.43
CA SER A 319 12.62 8.27 -34.84
C SER A 319 12.48 7.36 -36.07
N ASP A 320 11.27 7.25 -36.65
CA ASP A 320 11.02 6.44 -37.83
C ASP A 320 11.67 7.04 -39.09
N GLU A 321 12.19 6.17 -39.97
CA GLU A 321 12.85 6.59 -41.21
C GLU A 321 11.88 7.26 -42.20
N ASN A 322 10.58 6.95 -42.10
CA ASN A 322 9.52 7.53 -42.92
C ASN A 322 9.28 9.02 -42.65
N ILE A 323 9.94 9.62 -41.65
CA ILE A 323 10.00 11.09 -41.50
C ILE A 323 10.50 11.78 -42.79
N ALA A 324 11.33 11.09 -43.58
CA ALA A 324 11.80 11.59 -44.86
C ALA A 324 10.67 11.79 -45.89
N LEU A 325 9.56 11.06 -45.78
CA LEU A 325 8.43 11.15 -46.70
C LEU A 325 7.64 12.47 -46.56
N VAL A 326 7.71 13.09 -45.37
CA VAL A 326 7.00 14.35 -45.08
C VAL A 326 7.92 15.56 -45.01
N ALA A 327 9.24 15.37 -45.03
CA ALA A 327 10.21 16.44 -44.84
C ALA A 327 10.25 17.48 -45.98
N ASP A 328 9.86 17.08 -47.20
CA ASP A 328 9.99 17.90 -48.41
C ASP A 328 8.71 18.71 -48.76
N SER A 329 7.61 18.55 -48.03
CA SER A 329 6.35 19.30 -48.21
C SER A 329 5.84 19.88 -46.90
N GLU A 330 5.44 21.17 -46.93
CA GLU A 330 4.95 21.92 -45.75
C GLU A 330 3.59 21.43 -45.22
N GLU A 331 2.84 20.68 -46.03
CA GLU A 331 1.53 20.12 -45.66
C GLU A 331 1.50 18.65 -46.10
N SER A 332 2.00 17.77 -45.24
CA SER A 332 2.09 16.36 -45.57
C SER A 332 1.87 15.41 -44.40
N VAL A 333 1.43 14.20 -44.72
CA VAL A 333 1.17 13.15 -43.75
C VAL A 333 1.63 11.80 -44.29
N ALA A 334 2.24 10.98 -43.45
CA ALA A 334 2.57 9.60 -43.76
C ALA A 334 2.10 8.67 -42.64
N TYR A 335 1.61 7.49 -43.03
CA TYR A 335 1.14 6.46 -42.10
C TYR A 335 2.29 5.51 -41.76
N LEU A 336 2.46 5.18 -40.49
CA LEU A 336 3.52 4.29 -40.00
C LEU A 336 3.01 2.89 -39.62
N GLY A 337 1.71 2.63 -39.82
CA GLY A 337 1.05 1.43 -39.33
C GLY A 337 0.48 1.61 -37.91
N ASN A 338 -0.41 0.70 -37.49
CA ASN A 338 -1.02 0.65 -36.15
C ASN A 338 -1.73 1.93 -35.67
N GLY A 339 -2.11 2.83 -36.59
CA GLY A 339 -2.75 4.11 -36.23
C GLY A 339 -1.73 5.21 -35.88
N GLU A 340 -0.44 4.98 -36.14
CA GLU A 340 0.64 5.93 -35.93
C GLU A 340 0.91 6.71 -37.24
N PHE A 341 1.17 8.00 -37.12
CA PHE A 341 1.36 8.91 -38.25
C PHE A 341 2.54 9.84 -37.98
N ILE A 342 3.16 10.31 -39.06
CA ILE A 342 4.04 11.47 -39.02
C ILE A 342 3.45 12.57 -39.89
N VAL A 343 3.44 13.78 -39.35
CA VAL A 343 2.77 14.94 -39.94
C VAL A 343 3.77 16.07 -40.08
N ASN A 344 3.75 16.76 -41.22
CA ASN A 344 4.39 18.06 -41.42
C ASN A 344 3.27 19.08 -41.68
N HIS A 345 3.14 20.04 -40.77
CA HIS A 345 2.18 21.13 -40.89
C HIS A 345 2.90 22.46 -40.71
N GLY A 346 2.87 23.32 -41.73
CA GLY A 346 3.55 24.61 -41.70
C GLY A 346 5.07 24.53 -41.53
N GLY A 347 5.68 23.40 -41.91
CA GLY A 347 7.12 23.14 -41.77
C GLY A 347 7.54 22.57 -40.41
N GLU A 348 6.59 22.35 -39.48
CA GLU A 348 6.83 21.65 -38.22
C GLU A 348 6.47 20.17 -38.37
N VAL A 349 7.46 19.29 -38.12
CA VAL A 349 7.29 17.85 -38.20
C VAL A 349 7.06 17.26 -36.80
N PHE A 350 5.96 16.54 -36.64
CA PHE A 350 5.61 15.90 -35.37
C PHE A 350 4.95 14.54 -35.59
N GLY A 351 5.04 13.67 -34.57
CA GLY A 351 4.32 12.40 -34.54
C GLY A 351 2.85 12.58 -34.18
N ALA A 352 1.97 11.73 -34.67
CA ALA A 352 0.55 11.78 -34.36
C ALA A 352 -0.09 10.38 -34.27
N VAL A 353 -1.19 10.31 -33.53
CA VAL A 353 -1.97 9.08 -33.33
C VAL A 353 -3.40 9.23 -33.81
N LEU A 354 -3.94 8.16 -34.38
CA LEU A 354 -5.30 8.13 -34.92
C LEU A 354 -6.35 8.11 -33.81
N LEU A 355 -7.30 9.04 -33.87
CA LEU A 355 -8.47 9.09 -32.98
C LEU A 355 -9.74 8.59 -33.66
N GLY A 356 -9.84 8.78 -34.96
CA GLY A 356 -10.99 8.43 -35.78
C GLY A 356 -10.70 8.62 -37.25
N SER A 357 -11.48 7.98 -38.12
CA SER A 357 -11.34 8.12 -39.56
C SER A 357 -12.64 7.80 -40.28
N ASP A 358 -12.95 8.60 -41.30
CA ASP A 358 -13.95 8.30 -42.32
C ASP A 358 -13.31 7.69 -43.59
N ALA A 359 -11.97 7.65 -43.63
CA ALA A 359 -11.19 7.06 -44.70
C ALA A 359 -11.19 5.53 -44.66
N THR A 360 -11.11 4.89 -45.83
CA THR A 360 -10.99 3.43 -45.86
C THR A 360 -9.60 2.99 -45.42
N GLN A 361 -9.49 1.80 -44.81
CA GLN A 361 -8.18 1.24 -44.42
C GLN A 361 -7.21 1.19 -45.60
N ALA A 362 -7.70 0.90 -46.82
CA ALA A 362 -6.87 0.91 -48.02
C ALA A 362 -6.33 2.31 -48.35
N THR A 363 -7.13 3.36 -48.17
CA THR A 363 -6.69 4.76 -48.35
C THR A 363 -5.62 5.15 -47.32
N ILE A 364 -5.74 4.67 -46.09
CA ILE A 364 -4.76 4.90 -45.02
C ILE A 364 -3.47 4.12 -45.30
N ASP A 365 -3.57 2.86 -45.69
CA ASP A 365 -2.41 2.01 -46.00
C ASP A 365 -1.62 2.55 -47.22
N ASP A 366 -2.28 3.19 -48.19
CA ASP A 366 -1.61 3.84 -49.33
C ASP A 366 -0.68 5.00 -48.88
N LEU A 367 -0.94 5.62 -47.73
CA LEU A 367 -0.07 6.65 -47.14
C LEU A 367 1.25 6.09 -46.61
N GLU A 368 1.33 4.79 -46.33
CA GLU A 368 2.56 4.14 -45.80
C GLU A 368 3.70 4.15 -46.83
N TRP A 369 3.36 4.12 -48.12
CA TRP A 369 4.33 3.99 -49.20
C TRP A 369 4.69 5.29 -49.91
N ALA A 370 3.79 6.28 -49.91
CA ALA A 370 3.94 7.51 -50.68
C ALA A 370 3.78 8.79 -49.86
N GLY A 371 3.20 8.70 -48.66
CA GLY A 371 2.64 9.87 -47.98
C GLY A 371 1.54 10.57 -48.79
N ALA A 372 0.91 11.57 -48.20
CA ALA A 372 0.11 12.56 -48.92
C ALA A 372 0.79 13.92 -48.78
N THR A 373 1.19 14.51 -49.90
CA THR A 373 1.90 15.82 -49.94
C THR A 373 1.00 17.01 -50.21
N ASP A 374 -0.29 16.78 -50.47
CA ASP A 374 -1.35 17.78 -50.72
C ASP A 374 -2.50 17.63 -49.69
N ALA A 375 -2.16 17.30 -48.44
CA ALA A 375 -3.15 17.16 -47.38
C ALA A 375 -3.63 18.54 -46.90
N THR A 376 -4.90 18.65 -46.49
CA THR A 376 -5.42 19.86 -45.83
C THR A 376 -5.64 19.61 -44.36
N PHE A 377 -5.25 20.58 -43.53
CA PHE A 377 -5.29 20.46 -42.08
C PHE A 377 -6.26 21.48 -41.47
N GLU A 378 -7.12 21.02 -40.58
CA GLU A 378 -7.93 21.85 -39.70
C GLU A 378 -7.58 21.50 -38.25
N TRP A 379 -7.11 22.48 -37.48
CA TRP A 379 -6.72 22.29 -36.09
C TRP A 379 -7.83 22.70 -35.14
N ASP A 380 -8.22 21.79 -34.27
CA ASP A 380 -9.05 22.07 -33.10
C ASP A 380 -8.12 22.30 -31.89
N ALA A 381 -7.97 23.57 -31.51
CA ALA A 381 -7.11 23.98 -30.41
C ALA A 381 -7.69 23.64 -29.02
N ASP A 382 -9.02 23.47 -28.91
CA ASP A 382 -9.68 23.21 -27.64
C ASP A 382 -9.55 21.73 -27.24
N GLU A 383 -9.64 20.83 -28.22
CA GLU A 383 -9.50 19.38 -28.01
C GLU A 383 -8.14 18.83 -28.46
N ASN A 384 -7.24 19.68 -28.96
CA ASN A 384 -5.88 19.35 -29.40
C ASN A 384 -5.82 18.18 -30.40
N TYR A 385 -6.51 18.30 -31.53
CA TYR A 385 -6.42 17.36 -32.65
C TYR A 385 -6.43 18.08 -34.01
N HIS A 386 -5.92 17.40 -35.03
CA HIS A 386 -5.96 17.82 -36.42
C HIS A 386 -6.92 16.93 -37.21
N THR A 387 -7.86 17.53 -37.92
CA THR A 387 -8.55 16.86 -39.02
C THR A 387 -7.70 17.02 -40.26
N VAL A 388 -7.27 15.90 -40.82
CA VAL A 388 -6.43 15.84 -42.02
C VAL A 388 -7.23 15.22 -43.15
N SER A 389 -7.45 16.00 -44.20
CA SER A 389 -8.14 15.53 -45.40
C SER A 389 -7.15 15.21 -46.51
N PHE A 390 -7.29 14.02 -47.10
CA PHE A 390 -6.53 13.60 -48.27
C PHE A 390 -7.43 12.73 -49.15
N SER A 391 -7.31 12.85 -50.48
CA SER A 391 -8.14 12.09 -51.44
C SER A 391 -9.66 12.22 -51.24
N GLY A 392 -10.12 13.27 -50.56
CA GLY A 392 -11.54 13.50 -50.25
C GLY A 392 -12.08 12.72 -49.05
N GLU A 393 -11.20 12.10 -48.27
CA GLU A 393 -11.52 11.40 -47.02
C GLU A 393 -10.75 12.05 -45.85
N ASP A 394 -11.29 11.92 -44.64
CA ASP A 394 -10.78 12.58 -43.44
C ASP A 394 -10.26 11.58 -42.40
N VAL A 395 -9.16 11.95 -41.74
CA VAL A 395 -8.64 11.31 -40.52
C VAL A 395 -8.52 12.35 -39.42
N THR A 396 -8.76 11.94 -38.18
CA THR A 396 -8.58 12.76 -36.99
C THR A 396 -7.34 12.28 -36.24
N LEU A 397 -6.35 13.16 -36.09
CA LEU A 397 -5.04 12.85 -35.51
C LEU A 397 -4.76 13.72 -34.29
N ALA A 398 -4.29 13.15 -33.19
CA ALA A 398 -3.73 13.91 -32.07
C ALA A 398 -2.19 13.89 -32.11
N PRO A 399 -1.51 15.03 -31.89
CA PRO A 399 -0.04 15.05 -31.79
C PRO A 399 0.44 14.13 -30.65
N SER A 400 1.35 13.18 -30.91
CA SER A 400 1.77 12.19 -29.92
C SER A 400 2.41 12.82 -28.68
N ALA A 401 3.22 13.86 -28.86
CA ALA A 401 3.91 14.57 -27.78
C ALA A 401 2.96 15.28 -26.79
N THR A 402 1.82 15.78 -27.27
CA THR A 402 0.90 16.63 -26.50
C THR A 402 -0.52 16.07 -26.38
N ALA A 403 -0.77 14.86 -26.91
CA ALA A 403 -2.04 14.17 -26.82
C ALA A 403 -2.56 14.13 -25.37
N GLU A 404 -3.85 14.40 -25.20
CA GLU A 404 -4.48 14.28 -23.91
C GLU A 404 -4.53 12.82 -23.45
N ILE A 405 -4.54 12.60 -22.13
CA ILE A 405 -4.71 11.25 -21.57
C ILE A 405 -5.97 10.56 -22.15
N LYS A 406 -7.09 11.28 -22.33
CA LYS A 406 -8.31 10.69 -22.90
C LYS A 406 -8.11 10.20 -24.33
N GLN A 407 -7.36 10.95 -25.13
CA GLN A 407 -7.02 10.60 -26.51
C GLN A 407 -6.13 9.36 -26.55
N LEU A 408 -5.11 9.29 -25.68
CA LEU A 408 -4.25 8.10 -25.56
C LEU A 408 -5.01 6.87 -25.07
N LEU A 409 -5.91 7.04 -24.09
CA LEU A 409 -6.77 5.96 -23.63
C LEU A 409 -7.70 5.47 -24.75
N ASN A 410 -8.18 6.37 -25.61
CA ASN A 410 -8.95 5.98 -26.79
C ASN A 410 -8.08 5.22 -27.81
N PHE A 411 -6.89 5.75 -28.13
CA PHE A 411 -5.93 5.12 -29.05
C PHE A 411 -5.57 3.69 -28.63
N TYR A 412 -5.26 3.47 -27.34
CA TYR A 412 -4.99 2.14 -26.80
C TYR A 412 -6.26 1.32 -26.48
N ASN A 413 -7.45 1.85 -26.81
CA ASN A 413 -8.76 1.28 -26.54
C ASN A 413 -8.91 0.81 -25.08
N VAL A 414 -8.54 1.68 -24.15
CA VAL A 414 -8.65 1.45 -22.70
C VAL A 414 -10.10 1.64 -22.25
N THR A 415 -10.94 0.70 -22.67
CA THR A 415 -12.37 0.66 -22.32
C THR A 415 -12.69 -0.64 -21.59
N ILE A 416 -13.69 -0.64 -20.71
CA ILE A 416 -14.16 -1.86 -20.03
C ILE A 416 -14.70 -2.93 -21.00
N MET A 417 -15.05 -2.52 -22.22
CA MET A 417 -15.53 -3.40 -23.28
C MET A 417 -14.39 -4.06 -24.07
N ASN A 418 -13.16 -3.56 -23.96
CA ASN A 418 -12.00 -4.19 -24.57
C ASN A 418 -11.62 -5.47 -23.80
N PRO A 419 -11.64 -6.66 -24.45
CA PRO A 419 -11.29 -7.91 -23.79
C PRO A 419 -9.87 -7.94 -23.19
N ARG A 420 -8.92 -7.18 -23.75
CA ARG A 420 -7.56 -7.08 -23.20
C ARG A 420 -7.55 -6.36 -21.85
N VAL A 421 -8.29 -5.24 -21.77
CA VAL A 421 -8.45 -4.45 -20.53
C VAL A 421 -9.22 -5.26 -19.49
N LEU A 422 -10.35 -5.87 -19.88
CA LEU A 422 -11.15 -6.69 -18.97
C LEU A 422 -10.38 -7.92 -18.47
N GLY A 423 -9.61 -8.56 -19.37
CA GLY A 423 -8.72 -9.66 -19.01
C GLY A 423 -7.64 -9.22 -18.02
N GLY A 424 -6.99 -8.08 -18.27
CA GLY A 424 -6.07 -7.44 -17.33
C GLY A 424 -6.71 -7.20 -15.97
N LEU A 425 -7.93 -6.67 -15.94
CA LEU A 425 -8.67 -6.41 -14.70
C LEU A 425 -8.90 -7.67 -13.86
N PHE A 426 -9.36 -8.76 -14.48
CA PHE A 426 -9.49 -10.04 -13.78
C PHE A 426 -8.14 -10.60 -13.30
N LEU A 427 -7.07 -10.44 -14.08
CA LEU A 427 -5.73 -10.82 -13.65
C LEU A 427 -5.27 -10.00 -12.44
N GLY A 428 -5.55 -8.70 -12.41
CA GLY A 428 -5.25 -7.83 -11.27
C GLY A 428 -5.96 -8.26 -10.00
N VAL A 429 -7.26 -8.54 -10.09
CA VAL A 429 -8.06 -9.10 -9.00
C VAL A 429 -7.46 -10.43 -8.54
N MET A 430 -7.19 -11.35 -9.47
CA MET A 430 -6.61 -12.66 -9.18
C MET A 430 -5.27 -12.54 -8.46
N LEU A 431 -4.38 -11.64 -8.90
CA LEU A 431 -3.06 -11.47 -8.30
C LEU A 431 -3.14 -11.10 -6.82
N ALA A 432 -4.08 -10.23 -6.42
CA ALA A 432 -4.26 -9.89 -5.01
C ALA A 432 -4.55 -11.15 -4.17
N PHE A 433 -5.48 -12.00 -4.61
CA PHE A 433 -5.83 -13.23 -3.89
C PHE A 433 -4.74 -14.31 -3.94
N VAL A 434 -4.10 -14.50 -5.11
CA VAL A 434 -3.01 -15.48 -5.27
C VAL A 434 -1.82 -15.09 -4.40
N PHE A 435 -1.48 -13.80 -4.36
CA PHE A 435 -0.41 -13.28 -3.52
C PHE A 435 -0.67 -13.59 -2.04
N CYS A 436 -1.87 -13.27 -1.53
CA CYS A 436 -2.28 -13.61 -0.16
C CYS A 436 -2.21 -15.12 0.10
N ALA A 437 -2.66 -15.94 -0.85
CA ALA A 437 -2.63 -17.39 -0.70
C ALA A 437 -1.19 -17.91 -0.60
N LEU A 438 -0.25 -17.36 -1.37
CA LEU A 438 1.16 -17.74 -1.31
C LEU A 438 1.77 -17.38 0.04
N THR A 439 1.56 -16.15 0.52
CA THR A 439 2.10 -15.67 1.80
C THR A 439 1.49 -16.42 2.99
N MET A 440 0.18 -16.61 3.03
CA MET A 440 -0.47 -17.37 4.11
C MET A 440 -0.02 -18.83 4.15
N ASN A 441 0.08 -19.49 2.99
CA ASN A 441 0.55 -20.87 2.94
C ASN A 441 2.02 -21.00 3.35
N ALA A 442 2.86 -20.00 3.03
CA ALA A 442 4.25 -19.95 3.48
C ALA A 442 4.34 -19.85 5.01
N VAL A 443 3.60 -18.94 5.63
CA VAL A 443 3.52 -18.82 7.10
C VAL A 443 3.00 -20.12 7.72
N GLY A 444 1.95 -20.72 7.16
CA GLY A 444 1.40 -21.99 7.65
C GLY A 444 2.43 -23.14 7.63
N ARG A 445 3.23 -23.26 6.57
CA ARG A 445 4.32 -24.26 6.50
C ARG A 445 5.39 -24.01 7.55
N ALA A 446 5.85 -22.77 7.70
CA ALA A 446 6.86 -22.38 8.68
C ALA A 446 6.36 -22.60 10.12
N ALA A 447 5.13 -22.18 10.41
CA ALA A 447 4.48 -22.36 11.70
C ALA A 447 4.35 -23.85 12.05
N TYR A 448 3.97 -24.70 11.09
CA TYR A 448 3.88 -26.14 11.34
C TYR A 448 5.24 -26.75 11.74
N GLN A 449 6.31 -26.38 11.05
CA GLN A 449 7.67 -26.81 11.39
C GLN A 449 8.09 -26.29 12.78
N MET A 450 7.81 -25.02 13.07
CA MET A 450 8.07 -24.41 14.38
C MET A 450 7.33 -25.14 15.51
N MET A 451 6.06 -25.48 15.30
CA MET A 451 5.25 -26.22 16.27
C MET A 451 5.82 -27.61 16.54
N TYR A 452 6.23 -28.33 15.49
CA TYR A 452 6.85 -29.65 15.63
C TYR A 452 8.16 -29.56 16.43
N GLU A 453 8.99 -28.57 16.15
CA GLU A 453 10.24 -28.36 16.87
C GLU A 453 10.00 -28.00 18.34
N CYS A 454 9.06 -27.10 18.64
CA CYS A 454 8.68 -26.78 20.02
C CYS A 454 8.22 -28.03 20.79
N ARG A 455 7.35 -28.85 20.19
CA ARG A 455 6.88 -30.11 20.79
C ARG A 455 8.03 -31.10 21.02
N ARG A 456 8.96 -31.20 20.06
CA ARG A 456 10.14 -32.07 20.18
C ARG A 456 11.02 -31.63 21.34
N GLN A 457 11.35 -30.34 21.45
CA GLN A 457 12.16 -29.81 22.54
C GLN A 457 11.46 -29.97 23.90
N PHE A 458 10.15 -29.71 23.99
CA PHE A 458 9.39 -30.00 25.22
C PHE A 458 9.42 -31.47 25.61
N GLY A 459 9.39 -32.39 24.65
CA GLY A 459 9.61 -33.83 24.93
C GLY A 459 10.97 -34.10 25.55
N VAL A 460 12.05 -33.57 24.95
CA VAL A 460 13.42 -33.71 25.47
C VAL A 460 13.58 -33.12 26.87
N MET A 461 12.99 -31.95 27.11
CA MET A 461 13.01 -31.28 28.42
C MET A 461 12.28 -32.12 29.48
N LYS A 462 11.09 -32.65 29.17
CA LYS A 462 10.32 -33.51 30.08
C LYS A 462 11.11 -34.78 30.44
N ASP A 463 11.77 -35.40 29.48
CA ASP A 463 12.61 -36.58 29.73
C ASP A 463 13.81 -36.23 30.62
N ALA A 464 14.41 -35.05 30.44
CA ALA A 464 15.49 -34.56 31.30
C ALA A 464 15.00 -34.27 32.73
N PHE A 465 13.82 -33.65 32.89
CA PHE A 465 13.19 -33.42 34.19
C PHE A 465 12.97 -34.73 34.96
N LYS A 466 12.47 -35.76 34.25
CA LYS A 466 12.26 -37.09 34.82
C LYS A 466 13.56 -37.75 35.26
N LYS A 467 14.62 -37.65 34.45
CA LYS A 467 15.96 -38.14 34.80
C LYS A 467 16.57 -37.42 36.02
N ASN A 468 16.24 -36.14 36.20
CA ASN A 468 16.65 -35.32 37.33
C ASN A 468 15.77 -35.50 38.58
N GLY A 469 14.81 -36.43 38.56
CA GLY A 469 14.05 -36.85 39.74
C GLY A 469 12.67 -36.20 39.90
N MET A 470 12.20 -35.40 38.93
CA MET A 470 10.80 -34.92 38.96
C MET A 470 9.84 -36.09 38.68
N SER A 471 8.76 -36.17 39.47
CA SER A 471 7.70 -37.15 39.29
C SER A 471 6.82 -36.83 38.08
N ASP A 472 6.10 -37.83 37.57
CA ASP A 472 5.18 -37.65 36.43
C ASP A 472 4.07 -36.62 36.72
N ASN A 473 3.64 -36.50 37.99
CA ASN A 473 2.64 -35.48 38.39
C ASN A 473 3.22 -34.07 38.40
N GLU A 474 4.48 -33.90 38.79
CA GLU A 474 5.16 -32.59 38.77
C GLU A 474 5.44 -32.15 37.33
N ILE A 475 5.77 -33.08 36.43
CA ILE A 475 5.97 -32.80 35.00
C ILE A 475 4.64 -32.50 34.29
N ALA A 476 3.53 -33.08 34.75
CA ALA A 476 2.20 -32.84 34.17
C ALA A 476 1.74 -31.38 34.35
N ASP A 477 2.19 -30.71 35.41
CA ASP A 477 1.95 -29.29 35.65
C ASP A 477 3.13 -28.44 35.13
N PRO A 478 2.94 -27.72 34.01
CA PRO A 478 3.98 -26.90 33.40
C PRO A 478 4.50 -25.80 34.31
N MET A 479 3.74 -25.36 35.32
CA MET A 479 4.21 -24.32 36.24
C MET A 479 5.35 -24.80 37.14
N ASN A 480 5.50 -26.11 37.32
CA ASN A 480 6.63 -26.70 38.04
C ASN A 480 7.87 -26.87 37.17
N TRP A 481 7.79 -26.64 35.86
CA TRP A 481 8.94 -26.81 34.99
C TRP A 481 9.99 -25.74 35.29
N PRO A 482 11.25 -26.11 35.49
CA PRO A 482 12.28 -25.14 35.81
C PRO A 482 12.51 -24.18 34.63
N LYS A 483 12.78 -22.91 34.94
CA LYS A 483 13.01 -21.85 33.93
C LYS A 483 14.48 -21.79 33.45
N GLU A 484 15.38 -22.52 34.11
CA GLU A 484 16.80 -22.60 33.73
C GLU A 484 17.00 -23.52 32.53
N GLN A 485 18.04 -23.26 31.73
CA GLN A 485 18.39 -24.14 30.63
C GLN A 485 19.01 -25.45 31.13
N TYR A 486 18.65 -26.56 30.49
CA TYR A 486 19.22 -27.88 30.75
C TYR A 486 20.13 -28.32 29.62
N GLU A 487 21.26 -28.91 29.97
CA GLU A 487 22.15 -29.53 28.98
C GLU A 487 21.81 -31.01 28.83
N VAL A 488 21.45 -31.42 27.61
CA VAL A 488 21.23 -32.81 27.22
C VAL A 488 22.12 -33.11 26.03
N ASP A 489 23.01 -34.10 26.17
CA ASP A 489 23.96 -34.51 25.13
C ASP A 489 24.80 -33.36 24.54
N GLY A 490 25.19 -32.40 25.39
CA GLY A 490 25.99 -31.22 25.01
C GLY A 490 25.19 -30.08 24.38
N ILE A 491 23.85 -30.18 24.33
CA ILE A 491 22.95 -29.17 23.78
C ILE A 491 22.12 -28.56 24.91
N LYS A 492 22.06 -27.23 24.97
CA LYS A 492 21.24 -26.50 25.95
C LYS A 492 19.79 -26.36 25.45
N TYR A 493 18.84 -26.70 26.31
CA TYR A 493 17.40 -26.60 26.08
C TYR A 493 16.75 -25.59 27.03
N PRO A 494 15.81 -24.75 26.56
CA PRO A 494 15.38 -24.63 25.17
C PRO A 494 16.50 -24.12 24.24
N ASN A 495 16.61 -24.75 23.07
CA ASN A 495 17.51 -24.36 22.00
C ASN A 495 16.79 -23.38 21.07
N TYR A 496 16.96 -22.10 21.37
CA TYR A 496 16.38 -21.00 20.59
C TYR A 496 16.91 -20.92 19.15
N GLY A 497 18.18 -21.29 18.95
CA GLY A 497 18.84 -21.18 17.65
C GLY A 497 18.16 -22.03 16.57
N GLU A 498 17.60 -23.18 16.95
CA GLU A 498 16.90 -24.05 16.00
C GLU A 498 15.60 -23.40 15.50
N CYS A 499 14.82 -22.79 16.40
CA CYS A 499 13.62 -22.05 16.04
C CYS A 499 13.94 -20.84 15.15
N VAL A 500 14.97 -20.06 15.49
CA VAL A 500 15.43 -18.93 14.66
C VAL A 500 15.87 -19.40 13.27
N ASN A 501 16.55 -20.54 13.16
CA ASN A 501 16.96 -21.11 11.88
C ASN A 501 15.74 -21.53 11.02
N ILE A 502 14.72 -22.13 11.64
CA ILE A 502 13.49 -22.55 10.94
C ILE A 502 12.78 -21.33 10.33
N SER A 503 12.55 -20.28 11.12
CA SER A 503 11.87 -19.07 10.61
C SER A 503 12.71 -18.35 9.55
N THR A 504 14.02 -18.21 9.77
CA THR A 504 14.95 -17.56 8.83
C THR A 504 15.00 -18.27 7.47
N ALA A 505 15.26 -19.58 7.47
CA ALA A 505 15.38 -20.35 6.24
C ALA A 505 14.05 -20.39 5.46
N SER A 506 12.93 -20.49 6.19
CA SER A 506 11.60 -20.47 5.58
C SER A 506 11.29 -19.10 4.97
N ALA A 507 11.49 -18.00 5.71
CA ALA A 507 11.23 -16.65 5.22
C ALA A 507 12.04 -16.35 3.94
N GLN A 508 13.34 -16.66 3.94
CA GLN A 508 14.21 -16.42 2.79
C GLN A 508 13.81 -17.21 1.54
N ARG A 509 13.37 -18.46 1.72
CA ARG A 509 12.94 -19.30 0.60
C ARG A 509 11.59 -18.88 0.06
N GLU A 510 10.64 -18.59 0.96
CA GLU A 510 9.25 -18.40 0.61
C GLU A 510 8.95 -16.99 0.09
N MET A 511 9.76 -15.97 0.42
CA MET A 511 9.61 -14.61 -0.12
C MET A 511 9.88 -14.49 -1.63
N VAL A 512 10.62 -15.45 -2.20
CA VAL A 512 11.07 -15.39 -3.60
C VAL A 512 9.89 -15.48 -4.58
N ALA A 513 8.97 -16.42 -4.36
CA ALA A 513 7.85 -16.63 -5.28
C ALA A 513 6.89 -15.43 -5.37
N PRO A 514 6.40 -14.85 -4.25
CA PRO A 514 5.59 -13.63 -4.28
C PRO A 514 6.31 -12.44 -4.93
N ALA A 515 7.62 -12.28 -4.69
CA ALA A 515 8.40 -11.18 -5.29
C ALA A 515 8.54 -11.34 -6.82
N ILE A 516 8.86 -12.54 -7.30
CA ILE A 516 8.92 -12.84 -8.74
C ILE A 516 7.55 -12.62 -9.38
N LEU A 517 6.47 -13.05 -8.73
CA LEU A 517 5.11 -12.84 -9.22
C LEU A 517 4.80 -11.35 -9.40
N ALA A 518 5.09 -10.53 -8.39
CA ALA A 518 4.84 -9.09 -8.41
C ALA A 518 5.60 -8.37 -9.54
N ILE A 519 6.85 -8.77 -9.81
CA ILE A 519 7.70 -8.15 -10.84
C ILE A 519 7.36 -8.66 -12.24
N SER A 520 7.17 -9.97 -12.39
CA SER A 520 6.96 -10.58 -13.71
C SER A 520 5.55 -10.35 -14.25
N ALA A 521 4.52 -10.24 -13.39
CA ALA A 521 3.14 -10.16 -13.86
C ALA A 521 2.85 -8.93 -14.74
N PRO A 522 3.25 -7.69 -14.37
CA PRO A 522 3.05 -6.54 -15.25
C PRO A 522 3.80 -6.66 -16.59
N ILE A 523 5.00 -7.24 -16.59
CA ILE A 523 5.80 -7.44 -17.80
C ILE A 523 5.13 -8.46 -18.73
N ILE A 524 4.72 -9.61 -18.19
CA ILE A 524 4.05 -10.66 -18.97
C ILE A 524 2.73 -10.13 -19.53
N VAL A 525 1.95 -9.39 -18.72
CA VAL A 525 0.70 -8.79 -19.17
C VAL A 525 0.96 -7.72 -20.24
N GLY A 526 1.97 -6.88 -20.09
CA GLY A 526 2.35 -5.89 -21.11
C GLY A 526 2.74 -6.53 -22.44
N LEU A 527 3.54 -7.60 -22.42
CA LEU A 527 3.95 -8.30 -23.64
C LEU A 527 2.81 -9.05 -24.34
N ILE A 528 1.82 -9.55 -23.60
CA ILE A 528 0.74 -10.38 -24.17
C ILE A 528 -0.52 -9.55 -24.49
N LEU A 529 -0.89 -8.61 -23.60
CA LEU A 529 -2.14 -7.85 -23.65
C LEU A 529 -1.93 -6.36 -23.95
N GLY A 530 -0.68 -5.91 -24.07
CA GLY A 530 -0.31 -4.53 -24.38
C GLY A 530 -0.68 -3.54 -23.27
N ILE A 531 -0.60 -2.25 -23.61
CA ILE A 531 -0.89 -1.14 -22.70
C ILE A 531 -2.27 -1.26 -22.03
N GLY A 532 -3.32 -1.58 -22.82
CA GLY A 532 -4.67 -1.75 -22.29
C GLY A 532 -4.79 -2.88 -21.26
N GLY A 533 -4.08 -3.99 -21.47
CA GLY A 533 -4.04 -5.08 -20.49
C GLY A 533 -3.35 -4.70 -19.19
N VAL A 534 -2.24 -3.96 -19.25
CA VAL A 534 -1.53 -3.44 -18.07
C VAL A 534 -2.40 -2.46 -17.31
N MET A 535 -3.10 -1.56 -18.00
CA MET A 535 -4.07 -0.65 -17.37
C MET A 535 -5.17 -1.42 -16.62
N GLY A 536 -5.72 -2.46 -17.25
CA GLY A 536 -6.65 -3.38 -16.60
C GLY A 536 -6.06 -4.00 -15.34
N LEU A 537 -4.84 -4.56 -15.44
CA LEU A 537 -4.13 -5.19 -14.32
C LEU A 537 -3.97 -4.26 -13.13
N LEU A 538 -3.51 -3.03 -13.37
CA LEU A 538 -3.29 -2.03 -12.32
C LEU A 538 -4.62 -1.62 -11.65
N VAL A 539 -5.68 -1.40 -12.43
CA VAL A 539 -7.01 -1.02 -11.89
C VAL A 539 -7.64 -2.18 -11.11
N GLY A 540 -7.60 -3.41 -11.64
CA GLY A 540 -8.12 -4.60 -10.97
C GLY A 540 -7.37 -4.90 -9.67
N GLY A 541 -6.03 -4.80 -9.73
CA GLY A 541 -5.16 -4.92 -8.56
C GLY A 541 -5.52 -3.87 -7.51
N LEU A 542 -5.58 -2.59 -7.89
CA LEU A 542 -5.90 -1.49 -6.97
C LEU A 542 -7.26 -1.69 -6.28
N THR A 543 -8.31 -1.91 -7.07
CA THR A 543 -9.69 -1.98 -6.54
C THR A 543 -9.93 -3.17 -5.62
N SER A 544 -9.42 -4.36 -5.97
CA SER A 544 -9.54 -5.55 -5.12
C SER A 544 -8.51 -5.56 -3.99
N GLY A 545 -7.25 -5.29 -4.31
CA GLY A 545 -6.14 -5.36 -3.37
C GLY A 545 -6.31 -4.39 -2.20
N PHE A 546 -6.77 -3.17 -2.46
CA PHE A 546 -7.05 -2.20 -1.40
C PHE A 546 -8.10 -2.73 -0.40
N ALA A 547 -9.21 -3.29 -0.89
CA ALA A 547 -10.27 -3.85 -0.05
C ALA A 547 -9.78 -5.06 0.75
N VAL A 548 -9.03 -5.97 0.11
CA VAL A 548 -8.47 -7.17 0.76
C VAL A 548 -7.42 -6.78 1.82
N ALA A 549 -6.57 -5.79 1.56
CA ALA A 549 -5.55 -5.32 2.50
C ALA A 549 -6.17 -4.80 3.80
N ILE A 550 -7.19 -3.93 3.69
CA ILE A 550 -7.93 -3.41 4.86
C ILE A 550 -8.64 -4.54 5.61
N TYR A 551 -9.33 -5.41 4.87
CA TYR A 551 -10.02 -6.57 5.44
C TYR A 551 -9.08 -7.40 6.30
N MET A 552 -7.91 -7.77 5.75
CA MET A 552 -6.97 -8.64 6.45
C MET A 552 -6.32 -7.93 7.65
N ALA A 553 -5.88 -6.69 7.48
CA ALA A 553 -5.29 -5.90 8.56
C ALA A 553 -6.26 -5.74 9.76
N ASN A 554 -7.51 -5.39 9.47
CA ASN A 554 -8.51 -5.14 10.51
C ASN A 554 -9.03 -6.44 11.15
N ALA A 555 -9.23 -7.51 10.37
CA ALA A 555 -9.61 -8.81 10.94
C ALA A 555 -8.53 -9.31 11.91
N GLY A 556 -7.27 -9.27 11.49
CA GLY A 556 -6.13 -9.67 12.32
C GLY A 556 -6.01 -8.85 13.60
N GLY A 557 -6.06 -7.51 13.50
CA GLY A 557 -6.01 -6.63 14.66
C GLY A 557 -7.20 -6.82 15.62
N ALA A 558 -8.40 -7.09 15.08
CA ALA A 558 -9.59 -7.33 15.90
C ALA A 558 -9.51 -8.67 16.66
N TRP A 559 -8.97 -9.74 16.07
CA TRP A 559 -8.76 -11.00 16.78
C TRP A 559 -7.74 -10.87 17.91
N ASP A 560 -6.64 -10.18 17.67
CA ASP A 560 -5.59 -9.97 18.67
C ASP A 560 -6.11 -9.15 19.86
N ASN A 561 -6.77 -8.03 19.60
CA ASN A 561 -7.37 -7.23 20.67
C ASN A 561 -8.54 -7.94 21.36
N ALA A 562 -9.29 -8.82 20.68
CA ALA A 562 -10.29 -9.66 21.32
C ALA A 562 -9.65 -10.67 22.30
N LYS A 563 -8.49 -11.25 21.95
CA LYS A 563 -7.68 -12.07 22.86
C LYS A 563 -7.22 -11.23 24.07
N LYS A 564 -6.62 -10.06 23.85
CA LYS A 564 -6.15 -9.16 24.93
C LYS A 564 -7.29 -8.76 25.87
N TYR A 565 -8.49 -8.52 25.34
CA TYR A 565 -9.67 -8.23 26.15
C TYR A 565 -10.04 -9.38 27.10
N ILE A 566 -9.97 -10.62 26.63
CA ILE A 566 -10.18 -11.83 27.46
C ILE A 566 -9.05 -11.99 28.48
N GLU A 567 -7.80 -11.69 28.10
CA GLU A 567 -6.64 -11.75 29.00
C GLU A 567 -6.72 -10.74 30.15
N ALA A 568 -7.43 -9.62 29.96
CA ALA A 568 -7.76 -8.63 30.99
C ALA A 568 -8.93 -9.07 31.89
N ASP A 569 -9.00 -10.37 32.21
CA ASP A 569 -9.99 -11.00 33.10
C ASP A 569 -11.48 -10.93 32.66
N HIS A 570 -11.75 -10.57 31.40
CA HIS A 570 -13.09 -10.72 30.84
C HIS A 570 -13.32 -12.16 30.39
N PHE A 571 -14.57 -12.64 30.50
CA PHE A 571 -14.99 -13.96 30.01
C PHE A 571 -14.14 -15.15 30.51
N GLY A 572 -13.59 -15.05 31.72
CA GLY A 572 -12.88 -16.14 32.40
C GLY A 572 -11.36 -16.03 32.39
N GLY A 573 -10.78 -15.02 31.74
CA GLY A 573 -9.35 -14.71 31.90
C GLY A 573 -8.41 -15.72 31.25
N LYS A 574 -7.11 -15.55 31.52
CA LYS A 574 -6.02 -16.42 31.02
C LYS A 574 -6.26 -17.88 31.41
N GLY A 575 -6.09 -18.78 30.45
CA GLY A 575 -6.23 -20.24 30.60
C GLY A 575 -7.65 -20.80 30.44
N SER A 576 -8.69 -19.95 30.40
CA SER A 576 -10.08 -20.36 30.13
C SER A 576 -10.28 -20.90 28.72
N ASP A 577 -11.40 -21.58 28.48
CA ASP A 577 -11.76 -22.06 27.13
C ASP A 577 -12.01 -20.89 26.16
N ALA A 578 -12.57 -19.79 26.65
CA ALA A 578 -12.71 -18.55 25.87
C ALA A 578 -11.34 -17.98 25.50
N HIS A 579 -10.38 -17.96 26.43
CA HIS A 579 -9.01 -17.53 26.14
C HIS A 579 -8.35 -18.42 25.09
N LYS A 580 -8.49 -19.75 25.19
CA LYS A 580 -7.97 -20.66 24.15
C LYS A 580 -8.62 -20.40 22.78
N ALA A 581 -9.93 -20.12 22.75
CA ALA A 581 -10.62 -19.75 21.51
C ALA A 581 -10.12 -18.42 20.93
N GLY A 582 -9.89 -17.41 21.78
CA GLY A 582 -9.31 -16.13 21.41
C GLY A 582 -7.89 -16.28 20.83
N VAL A 583 -7.03 -17.06 21.49
CA VAL A 583 -5.68 -17.38 21.00
C VAL A 583 -5.72 -18.08 19.63
N VAL A 584 -6.69 -18.96 19.38
CA VAL A 584 -6.85 -19.56 18.05
C VAL A 584 -7.21 -18.51 17.00
N GLY A 585 -8.14 -17.60 17.31
CA GLY A 585 -8.51 -16.50 16.41
C GLY A 585 -7.32 -15.59 16.08
N ASP A 586 -6.56 -15.20 17.10
CA ASP A 586 -5.34 -14.40 16.98
C ASP A 586 -4.32 -15.07 16.06
N THR A 587 -4.04 -16.35 16.28
CA THR A 587 -3.08 -17.10 15.43
C THR A 587 -3.52 -17.32 13.98
N VAL A 588 -4.83 -17.21 13.70
CA VAL A 588 -5.36 -17.14 12.33
C VAL A 588 -5.16 -15.73 11.75
N GLY A 589 -5.27 -14.71 12.60
CA GLY A 589 -5.06 -13.31 12.30
C GLY A 589 -3.61 -12.91 12.03
N ASP A 590 -2.61 -13.53 12.65
CA ASP A 590 -1.19 -13.18 12.47
C ASP A 590 -0.76 -13.11 10.98
N PRO A 591 -0.95 -14.17 10.15
CA PRO A 591 -0.61 -14.07 8.73
C PRO A 591 -1.49 -13.09 7.94
N PHE A 592 -2.63 -12.68 8.49
CA PHE A 592 -3.49 -11.65 7.89
C PHE A 592 -2.93 -10.25 8.14
N LYS A 593 -2.69 -9.89 9.41
CA LYS A 593 -2.26 -8.54 9.79
C LYS A 593 -0.78 -8.27 9.60
N ASP A 594 0.08 -9.28 9.64
CA ASP A 594 1.55 -9.07 9.71
C ASP A 594 2.31 -9.63 8.50
N THR A 595 1.63 -10.34 7.61
CA THR A 595 2.24 -10.82 6.35
C THR A 595 1.45 -10.39 5.13
N SER A 596 0.23 -10.90 4.99
CA SER A 596 -0.50 -10.80 3.71
C SER A 596 -1.13 -9.43 3.50
N GLY A 597 -1.82 -8.90 4.52
CA GLY A 597 -2.52 -7.61 4.45
C GLY A 597 -1.58 -6.44 4.09
N PRO A 598 -0.52 -6.18 4.88
CA PRO A 598 0.44 -5.13 4.58
C PRO A 598 1.19 -5.37 3.26
N ALA A 599 1.56 -6.60 2.92
CA ALA A 599 2.31 -6.85 1.69
C ALA A 599 1.50 -6.62 0.40
N ILE A 600 0.16 -6.67 0.45
CA ILE A 600 -0.66 -6.25 -0.71
C ILE A 600 -0.42 -4.78 -1.03
N ASN A 601 -0.26 -3.92 -0.02
CA ASN A 601 0.03 -2.50 -0.22
C ASN A 601 1.24 -2.30 -1.15
N ILE A 602 2.31 -3.03 -0.84
CA ILE A 602 3.55 -3.03 -1.62
C ILE A 602 3.32 -3.62 -3.00
N LEU A 603 2.60 -4.74 -3.12
CA LEU A 603 2.27 -5.37 -4.40
C LEU A 603 1.63 -4.36 -5.36
N LEU A 604 0.66 -3.57 -4.90
CA LEU A 604 -0.05 -2.60 -5.72
C LEU A 604 0.88 -1.52 -6.29
N LYS A 605 1.71 -0.93 -5.42
CA LYS A 605 2.64 0.14 -5.80
C LYS A 605 3.78 -0.39 -6.67
N LEU A 606 4.34 -1.55 -6.30
CA LEU A 606 5.41 -2.19 -7.06
C LEU A 606 4.95 -2.57 -8.47
N MET A 607 3.75 -3.12 -8.64
CA MET A 607 3.23 -3.42 -9.98
C MET A 607 3.10 -2.14 -10.82
N ALA A 608 2.64 -1.03 -10.24
CA ALA A 608 2.53 0.24 -10.94
C ALA A 608 3.91 0.81 -11.32
N VAL A 609 4.90 0.73 -10.43
CA VAL A 609 6.28 1.16 -10.71
C VAL A 609 6.93 0.29 -11.79
N VAL A 610 6.76 -1.03 -11.74
CA VAL A 610 7.27 -1.94 -12.78
C VAL A 610 6.61 -1.63 -14.12
N SER A 611 5.30 -1.45 -14.16
CA SER A 611 4.60 -1.02 -15.38
C SER A 611 5.15 0.29 -15.93
N LEU A 612 5.43 1.26 -15.06
CA LEU A 612 6.03 2.55 -15.44
C LEU A 612 7.43 2.39 -16.03
N ILE A 613 8.30 1.59 -15.41
CA ILE A 613 9.67 1.36 -15.88
C ILE A 613 9.69 0.60 -17.22
N PHE A 614 8.84 -0.41 -17.37
CA PHE A 614 8.77 -1.25 -18.57
C PHE A 614 7.76 -0.75 -19.60
N GLY A 615 7.06 0.36 -19.36
CA GLY A 615 6.15 0.99 -20.30
C GLY A 615 6.72 1.16 -21.71
N PRO A 616 7.96 1.66 -21.87
CA PRO A 616 8.60 1.78 -23.19
C PRO A 616 8.79 0.45 -23.94
N LEU A 617 8.86 -0.68 -23.23
CA LEU A 617 8.99 -2.01 -23.85
C LEU A 617 7.66 -2.48 -24.48
N PHE A 618 6.53 -1.94 -24.03
CA PHE A 618 5.19 -2.37 -24.45
C PHE A 618 4.63 -1.55 -25.63
N VAL A 619 5.32 -0.46 -26.00
CA VAL A 619 5.05 0.45 -27.11
C VAL A 619 5.85 0.00 -28.33
#